data_AF-A0A6G0WSQ1-F1
#
_entry.id   AF-A0A6G0WSQ1-F1
#
_cell.length_a   1.000
_cell.length_b   1.000
_cell.length_c   1.000
_cell.angle_alpha   90.00
_cell.angle_beta   90.00
_cell.angle_gamma   90.00
#
_symmetry.space_group_name_H-M   'P 1'
#
loop_
_entity.id
_entity.type
_entity.pdbx_description
1 polymer ?
#
loop_
_entity_poly.entity_id
_entity_poly.type
_entity_poly.pdbx_seq_one_letter_code
_entity_poly.pdbx_strand_id
1 'polypeptide(L)'
;MAEYTIAQVDKCRFTAWYECLRKVSIKSIAIPLPETFVETLLADKIQVNEQLYDQTFVNAVKQSIETLGGSVFVKLDWSSPKDAKWIIGNSLRCRTFEDIVVLLKASDFVLHDLTLSYNGCTDALDKKRPDTFHLVLKKWCNFYDSMHFRCFVVHGMLTGISQRNCSEFYDFLQSEATQDTICDAITSMFENHLKLCEVLSEPNYVFDVYVDKNNRVFLLDINVFGSVTDSLLFEWDELFELLDQPKENVDFRVVTQTQSAYTDPYSQYRVPIDLIDHLATSGGFDEFIRQVAQDNAAHGSRNDDDNVSTSSSDVE
;
A
#
# COMPACT_ATOMS: atom_id res chain seq x y z
N MET A 1 -3.98 -6.89 -21.24
CA MET A 1 -3.65 -5.98 -20.12
C MET A 1 -4.09 -4.59 -20.55
N ALA A 2 -4.90 -3.88 -19.76
CA ALA A 2 -5.08 -2.46 -20.02
C ALA A 2 -3.73 -1.76 -19.87
N GLU A 3 -3.34 -1.10 -20.94
CA GLU A 3 -2.17 -0.27 -21.02
C GLU A 3 -2.50 1.11 -20.44
N TYR A 4 -1.60 1.63 -19.60
CA TYR A 4 -1.73 2.97 -19.06
C TYR A 4 -0.48 3.81 -19.37
N THR A 5 -0.62 5.13 -19.29
CA THR A 5 0.43 6.10 -19.63
C THR A 5 0.98 6.80 -18.39
N ILE A 6 2.14 7.44 -18.52
CA ILE A 6 2.72 8.32 -17.51
C ILE A 6 1.71 9.39 -17.08
N ALA A 7 0.97 9.97 -18.04
CA ALA A 7 -0.02 10.99 -17.75
C ALA A 7 -1.16 10.47 -16.85
N GLN A 8 -1.59 9.21 -17.03
CA GLN A 8 -2.60 8.60 -16.17
C GLN A 8 -2.07 8.31 -14.77
N VAL A 9 -0.83 7.86 -14.65
CA VAL A 9 -0.16 7.69 -13.35
C VAL A 9 0.01 9.04 -12.64
N ASP A 10 0.42 10.09 -13.35
CA ASP A 10 0.60 11.43 -12.79
C ASP A 10 -0.73 12.05 -12.32
N LYS A 11 -1.85 11.78 -12.99
CA LYS A 11 -3.19 12.17 -12.53
C LYS A 11 -3.61 11.50 -11.22
N CYS A 12 -3.04 10.33 -10.92
CA CYS A 12 -3.28 9.61 -9.66
C CYS A 12 -2.43 10.12 -8.50
N ARG A 13 -1.44 11.00 -8.75
CA ARG A 13 -0.66 11.63 -7.69
C ARG A 13 -1.56 12.38 -6.73
N PHE A 14 -1.32 12.23 -5.44
CA PHE A 14 -2.09 12.91 -4.40
C PHE A 14 -2.28 14.41 -4.67
N THR A 15 -1.21 15.12 -5.06
CA THR A 15 -1.25 16.56 -5.34
C THR A 15 -2.04 16.93 -6.59
N ALA A 16 -2.26 16.00 -7.52
CA ALA A 16 -3.04 16.25 -8.72
C ALA A 16 -4.53 16.36 -8.38
N TRP A 17 -5.08 15.42 -7.61
CA TRP A 17 -6.53 15.33 -7.37
C TRP A 17 -6.99 15.94 -6.03
N TYR A 18 -6.10 16.09 -5.04
CA TYR A 18 -6.53 16.47 -3.69
C TYR A 18 -7.22 17.84 -3.63
N GLU A 19 -6.74 18.83 -4.37
CA GLU A 19 -7.32 20.18 -4.31
C GLU A 19 -8.75 20.23 -4.85
N CYS A 20 -9.04 19.54 -5.98
CA CYS A 20 -10.40 19.49 -6.53
C CYS A 20 -11.36 18.69 -5.63
N LEU A 21 -10.85 17.66 -4.94
CA LEU A 21 -11.66 16.72 -4.14
C LEU A 21 -11.55 16.92 -2.63
N ARG A 22 -10.89 17.98 -2.18
CA ARG A 22 -10.61 18.25 -0.76
C ARG A 22 -11.83 18.14 0.15
N LYS A 23 -13.01 18.56 -0.35
CA LYS A 23 -14.28 18.56 0.40
C LYS A 23 -14.78 17.16 0.77
N VAL A 24 -14.43 16.15 -0.04
CA VAL A 24 -14.81 14.75 0.18
C VAL A 24 -13.64 13.90 0.65
N SER A 25 -12.46 14.47 0.85
CA SER A 25 -11.27 13.76 1.31
C SER A 25 -10.92 14.06 2.76
N ILE A 26 -10.08 13.20 3.34
CA ILE A 26 -9.51 13.47 4.66
C ILE A 26 -8.60 14.69 4.60
N LYS A 27 -8.69 15.56 5.64
CA LYS A 27 -7.80 16.73 5.78
C LYS A 27 -6.35 16.27 5.73
N SER A 28 -5.59 16.85 4.81
CA SER A 28 -4.24 16.40 4.48
C SER A 28 -3.38 17.60 4.07
N ILE A 29 -2.06 17.43 4.17
CA ILE A 29 -1.05 18.41 3.77
C ILE A 29 -0.01 17.66 2.94
N ALA A 30 0.36 18.20 1.78
CA ALA A 30 1.45 17.70 0.96
C ALA A 30 2.64 18.65 1.06
N ILE A 31 3.82 18.12 1.36
CA ILE A 31 5.07 18.87 1.49
C ILE A 31 6.02 18.35 0.42
N PRO A 32 6.58 19.21 -0.47
CA PRO A 32 7.59 18.80 -1.43
C PRO A 32 8.75 18.11 -0.72
N LEU A 33 9.17 16.96 -1.25
CA LEU A 33 10.26 16.17 -0.70
C LEU A 33 11.60 16.73 -1.19
N PRO A 34 12.51 17.17 -0.31
CA PRO A 34 13.85 17.57 -0.73
C PRO A 34 14.59 16.40 -1.37
N GLU A 35 15.37 16.63 -2.42
CA GLU A 35 16.14 15.55 -3.07
C GLU A 35 17.13 14.90 -2.09
N THR A 36 17.70 15.67 -1.16
CA THR A 36 18.57 15.14 -0.09
C THR A 36 17.83 14.16 0.83
N PHE A 37 16.52 14.35 1.03
CA PHE A 37 15.69 13.40 1.76
C PHE A 37 15.41 12.14 0.94
N VAL A 38 15.14 12.29 -0.37
CA VAL A 38 14.99 11.16 -1.31
C VAL A 38 16.24 10.30 -1.32
N GLU A 39 17.43 10.91 -1.47
CA GLU A 39 18.72 10.22 -1.41
C GLU A 39 18.92 9.47 -0.10
N THR A 40 18.48 10.06 1.02
CA THR A 40 18.56 9.42 2.35
C THR A 40 17.62 8.21 2.48
N LEU A 41 16.41 8.30 1.90
CA LEU A 41 15.49 7.16 1.84
C LEU A 41 16.09 6.01 1.01
N LEU A 42 16.72 6.33 -0.12
CA LEU A 42 17.36 5.35 -1.02
C LEU A 42 18.70 4.79 -0.53
N ALA A 43 19.37 5.45 0.42
CA ALA A 43 20.62 4.96 0.98
C ALA A 43 20.44 3.69 1.82
N ASP A 44 21.41 2.79 1.85
CA ASP A 44 21.37 1.55 2.63
C ASP A 44 21.72 1.77 4.13
N LYS A 45 21.03 2.71 4.79
CA LYS A 45 21.18 2.99 6.23
C LYS A 45 20.00 3.76 6.80
N ILE A 46 19.45 3.31 7.93
CA ILE A 46 18.40 4.06 8.64
C ILE A 46 19.07 5.13 9.52
N GLN A 47 18.79 6.40 9.23
CA GLN A 47 19.23 7.54 10.03
C GLN A 47 17.99 8.21 10.60
N VAL A 48 17.88 8.31 11.93
CA VAL A 48 16.71 8.94 12.59
C VAL A 48 17.05 10.27 13.25
N ASN A 49 18.32 10.67 13.23
CA ASN A 49 18.73 11.95 13.80
C ASN A 49 18.21 13.09 12.93
N GLU A 50 17.20 13.79 13.43
CA GLU A 50 16.54 14.92 12.75
C GLU A 50 17.52 16.01 12.31
N GLN A 51 18.64 16.20 13.03
CA GLN A 51 19.65 17.22 12.73
C GLN A 51 20.41 16.96 11.42
N LEU A 52 20.28 15.75 10.86
CA LEU A 52 20.91 15.39 9.58
C LEU A 52 20.06 15.83 8.37
N TYR A 53 18.84 16.31 8.60
CA TYR A 53 17.90 16.68 7.56
C TYR A 53 17.78 18.19 7.41
N ASP A 54 17.25 18.64 6.27
CA ASP A 54 16.94 20.05 6.06
C ASP A 54 15.94 20.54 7.11
N GLN A 55 16.34 21.51 7.91
CA GLN A 55 15.55 21.94 9.06
C GLN A 55 14.26 22.66 8.65
N THR A 56 14.21 23.26 7.46
CA THR A 56 12.98 23.86 6.93
C THR A 56 11.95 22.78 6.66
N PHE A 57 12.36 21.68 6.03
CA PHE A 57 11.52 20.51 5.79
C PHE A 57 11.08 19.86 7.11
N VAL A 58 12.00 19.59 8.04
CA VAL A 58 11.66 18.99 9.35
C VAL A 58 10.63 19.85 10.09
N ASN A 59 10.82 21.16 10.14
CA ASN A 59 9.89 22.08 10.79
C ASN A 59 8.52 22.09 10.10
N ALA A 60 8.47 22.07 8.77
CA ALA A 60 7.22 21.99 8.02
C ALA A 60 6.45 20.69 8.31
N VAL A 61 7.16 19.56 8.43
CA VAL A 61 6.56 18.27 8.81
C VAL A 61 5.99 18.33 10.22
N LYS A 62 6.76 18.81 11.21
CA LYS A 62 6.31 18.93 12.61
C LYS A 62 5.09 19.85 12.74
N GLN A 63 5.12 21.01 12.10
CA GLN A 63 3.99 21.93 12.07
C GLN A 63 2.75 21.31 11.41
N SER A 64 2.95 20.50 10.37
CA SER A 64 1.86 19.79 9.69
C SER A 64 1.24 18.71 10.58
N ILE A 65 2.05 17.97 11.35
CA ILE A 65 1.57 17.01 12.36
C ILE A 65 0.69 17.72 13.39
N GLU A 66 1.15 18.84 13.95
CA GLU A 66 0.38 19.65 14.90
C GLU A 66 -0.94 20.15 14.29
N THR A 67 -0.89 20.70 13.08
CA THR A 67 -2.05 21.23 12.34
C THR A 67 -3.11 20.16 12.03
N LEU A 68 -2.69 18.89 11.93
CA LEU A 68 -3.54 17.74 11.68
C LEU A 68 -4.01 17.05 12.98
N GLY A 69 -3.64 17.58 14.15
CA GLY A 69 -4.11 17.10 15.46
C GLY A 69 -3.15 16.16 16.16
N GLY A 70 -1.85 16.25 15.88
CA GLY A 70 -0.78 15.54 16.59
C GLY A 70 -0.62 14.05 16.20
N SER A 71 -1.38 13.57 15.23
CA SER A 71 -1.25 12.21 14.72
C SER A 71 -1.65 12.15 13.26
N VAL A 72 -0.83 11.50 12.46
CA VAL A 72 -0.98 11.45 11.01
C VAL A 72 -0.80 10.05 10.47
N PHE A 73 -1.38 9.82 9.31
CA PHE A 73 -1.05 8.74 8.40
C PHE A 73 -0.21 9.32 7.27
N VAL A 74 0.88 8.66 6.89
CA VAL A 74 1.80 9.17 5.85
C VAL A 74 1.78 8.32 4.58
N LYS A 75 2.02 8.97 3.45
CA LYS A 75 2.27 8.33 2.15
C LYS A 75 3.13 9.24 1.27
N LEU A 76 3.65 8.71 0.17
CA LEU A 76 4.17 9.53 -0.92
C LEU A 76 3.04 9.87 -1.92
N ASP A 77 3.38 10.28 -3.14
CA ASP A 77 2.40 10.67 -4.14
C ASP A 77 1.36 9.58 -4.43
N TRP A 78 1.75 8.29 -4.42
CA TRP A 78 0.86 7.17 -4.76
C TRP A 78 0.74 6.13 -3.66
N SER A 79 1.82 5.79 -2.97
CA SER A 79 1.84 4.64 -2.09
C SER A 79 2.02 5.01 -0.63
N SER A 80 1.26 4.34 0.23
CA SER A 80 1.45 4.37 1.68
C SER A 80 2.25 3.16 2.15
N PRO A 81 3.09 3.29 3.19
CA PRO A 81 3.99 2.24 3.69
C PRO A 81 3.27 1.17 4.52
N LYS A 82 2.18 0.59 3.99
CA LYS A 82 1.33 -0.40 4.67
C LYS A 82 2.05 -1.72 4.95
N ASP A 83 2.94 -2.09 4.04
CA ASP A 83 3.88 -3.20 4.14
C ASP A 83 4.85 -3.05 5.32
N ALA A 84 5.21 -1.81 5.67
CA ALA A 84 6.17 -1.50 6.72
C ALA A 84 5.56 -1.30 8.12
N LYS A 85 4.25 -1.44 8.31
CA LYS A 85 3.57 -1.18 9.62
C LYS A 85 4.19 -1.91 10.81
N TRP A 86 4.86 -3.04 10.58
CA TRP A 86 5.52 -3.86 11.58
C TRP A 86 6.62 -3.11 12.35
N ILE A 87 7.29 -2.13 11.72
CA ILE A 87 8.43 -1.44 12.32
C ILE A 87 8.03 -0.48 13.46
N ILE A 88 6.79 0.01 13.46
CA ILE A 88 6.24 0.93 14.49
C ILE A 88 5.10 0.30 15.31
N GLY A 89 5.28 -0.96 15.71
CA GLY A 89 4.31 -1.63 16.58
C GLY A 89 2.99 -1.98 15.88
N ASN A 90 3.07 -2.39 14.62
CA ASN A 90 1.93 -2.79 13.79
C ASN A 90 0.89 -1.68 13.59
N SER A 91 1.35 -0.44 13.49
CA SER A 91 0.52 0.75 13.27
C SER A 91 1.01 1.53 12.05
N LEU A 92 0.16 2.41 11.51
CA LEU A 92 0.52 3.41 10.51
C LEU A 92 0.35 4.84 11.05
N ARG A 93 0.18 4.96 12.37
CA ARG A 93 -0.02 6.22 13.07
C ARG A 93 1.33 6.81 13.45
N CYS A 94 1.75 7.84 12.74
CA CYS A 94 2.94 8.62 13.07
C CYS A 94 2.57 9.81 13.96
N ARG A 95 3.41 10.08 14.96
CA ARG A 95 3.31 11.24 15.87
C ARG A 95 4.52 12.14 15.80
N THR A 96 5.66 11.61 15.38
CA THR A 96 6.92 12.38 15.26
C THR A 96 7.51 12.27 13.86
N PHE A 97 8.54 13.06 13.58
CA PHE A 97 9.27 12.98 12.32
C PHE A 97 10.02 11.65 12.18
N GLU A 98 10.56 11.13 13.29
CA GLU A 98 11.26 9.85 13.33
C GLU A 98 10.34 8.68 12.98
N ASP A 99 9.09 8.68 13.48
CA ASP A 99 8.09 7.67 13.08
C ASP A 99 7.93 7.64 11.56
N ILE A 100 7.90 8.81 10.92
CA ILE A 100 7.74 8.96 9.46
C ILE A 100 8.97 8.42 8.75
N VAL A 101 10.17 8.82 9.17
CA VAL A 101 11.43 8.38 8.54
C VAL A 101 11.57 6.87 8.60
N VAL A 102 11.37 6.27 9.77
CA VAL A 102 11.50 4.82 9.96
C VAL A 102 10.48 4.07 9.10
N LEU A 103 9.23 4.52 9.08
CA LEU A 103 8.16 3.85 8.34
C LEU A 103 8.34 3.94 6.82
N LEU A 104 8.66 5.14 6.29
CA LEU A 104 8.90 5.30 4.85
C LEU A 104 10.09 4.49 4.38
N LYS A 105 11.13 4.42 5.22
CA LYS A 105 12.37 3.75 4.86
C LYS A 105 12.27 2.22 4.86
N ALA A 106 11.40 1.66 5.69
CA ALA A 106 11.18 0.22 5.77
C ALA A 106 10.15 -0.31 4.76
N SER A 107 9.73 0.51 3.79
CA SER A 107 8.64 0.19 2.85
C SER A 107 9.15 0.01 1.42
N ASP A 108 8.87 -1.17 0.86
CA ASP A 108 9.08 -1.49 -0.55
C ASP A 108 8.12 -0.72 -1.44
N PHE A 109 6.90 -0.43 -0.95
CA PHE A 109 5.96 0.43 -1.68
C PHE A 109 6.50 1.86 -1.85
N VAL A 110 7.13 2.41 -0.82
CA VAL A 110 7.77 3.72 -0.90
C VAL A 110 9.00 3.66 -1.82
N LEU A 111 9.79 2.60 -1.76
CA LEU A 111 10.91 2.39 -2.68
C LEU A 111 10.43 2.33 -4.14
N HIS A 112 9.32 1.63 -4.42
CA HIS A 112 8.71 1.57 -5.75
C HIS A 112 8.31 2.96 -6.23
N ASP A 113 7.60 3.75 -5.41
CA ASP A 113 7.25 5.14 -5.74
C ASP A 113 8.50 5.95 -6.11
N LEU A 114 9.60 5.79 -5.36
CA LEU A 114 10.83 6.54 -5.57
C LEU A 114 11.71 6.06 -6.73
N THR A 115 11.48 4.88 -7.31
CA THR A 115 12.40 4.30 -8.30
C THR A 115 11.74 3.81 -9.59
N LEU A 116 10.47 3.42 -9.52
CA LEU A 116 9.78 2.64 -10.54
C LEU A 116 8.32 3.10 -10.73
N SER A 117 7.95 4.33 -10.36
CA SER A 117 6.56 4.80 -10.43
C SER A 117 5.95 4.76 -11.85
N TYR A 118 6.78 4.80 -12.91
CA TYR A 118 6.33 4.68 -14.30
C TYR A 118 6.52 3.27 -14.89
N ASN A 119 6.87 2.28 -14.07
CA ASN A 119 6.94 0.90 -14.52
C ASN A 119 5.55 0.43 -14.98
N GLY A 120 5.48 -0.22 -16.14
CA GLY A 120 4.21 -0.63 -16.77
C GLY A 120 3.53 0.45 -17.62
N CYS A 121 4.03 1.70 -17.64
CA CYS A 121 3.54 2.72 -18.56
C CYS A 121 4.00 2.43 -20.00
N THR A 122 3.11 2.58 -20.98
CA THR A 122 3.43 2.29 -22.39
C THR A 122 4.27 3.35 -23.08
N ASP A 123 4.25 4.57 -22.55
CA ASP A 123 5.02 5.72 -23.01
C ASP A 123 6.25 6.01 -22.11
N ALA A 124 6.54 5.15 -21.15
CA ALA A 124 7.76 5.20 -20.35
C ALA A 124 8.93 4.64 -21.17
N LEU A 125 9.54 5.50 -22.00
CA LEU A 125 10.79 5.21 -22.72
C LEU A 125 11.92 4.88 -21.71
N ASP A 126 12.68 5.88 -21.28
CA ASP A 126 13.74 5.73 -20.28
C ASP A 126 13.38 6.35 -18.92
N LYS A 127 12.25 7.06 -18.83
CA LYS A 127 11.82 7.75 -17.61
C LYS A 127 11.12 6.77 -16.68
N LYS A 128 11.78 6.41 -15.57
CA LYS A 128 11.25 5.44 -14.58
C LYS A 128 10.42 6.06 -13.45
N ARG A 129 10.59 7.36 -13.19
CA ARG A 129 10.01 8.09 -12.05
C ARG A 129 9.89 9.59 -12.34
N PRO A 130 9.07 10.37 -11.61
CA PRO A 130 9.06 11.82 -11.71
C PRO A 130 10.32 12.44 -11.10
N ASP A 131 10.53 13.73 -11.38
CA ASP A 131 11.69 14.49 -10.88
C ASP A 131 11.49 15.02 -9.45
N THR A 132 10.25 15.04 -8.97
CA THR A 132 9.90 15.59 -7.65
C THR A 132 8.81 14.75 -6.99
N PHE A 133 8.88 14.62 -5.67
CA PHE A 133 7.93 13.88 -4.85
C PHE A 133 7.31 14.76 -3.76
N HIS A 134 6.24 14.29 -3.13
CA HIS A 134 5.66 14.91 -1.95
C HIS A 134 5.52 13.92 -0.80
N LEU A 135 5.85 14.37 0.42
CA LEU A 135 5.39 13.73 1.64
C LEU A 135 3.96 14.18 1.91
N VAL A 136 3.03 13.24 1.91
CA VAL A 136 1.63 13.49 2.21
C VAL A 136 1.34 13.07 3.64
N LEU A 137 0.92 14.03 4.46
CA LEU A 137 0.42 13.81 5.81
C LEU A 137 -1.09 13.91 5.78
N LYS A 138 -1.78 12.80 6.06
CA LYS A 138 -3.23 12.77 6.24
C LYS A 138 -3.55 12.78 7.72
N LYS A 139 -4.59 13.49 8.14
CA LYS A 139 -5.09 13.43 9.53
C LYS A 139 -5.36 11.98 9.90
N TRP A 140 -4.84 11.54 11.05
CA TRP A 140 -5.12 10.20 11.56
C TRP A 140 -6.61 10.04 11.88
N CYS A 141 -7.20 8.98 11.34
CA CYS A 141 -8.57 8.58 11.59
C CYS A 141 -8.59 7.10 11.98
N ASN A 142 -9.41 6.76 12.98
CA ASN A 142 -9.63 5.36 13.35
C ASN A 142 -10.76 4.83 12.46
N PHE A 143 -10.38 4.24 11.33
CA PHE A 143 -11.33 3.59 10.45
C PHE A 143 -11.58 2.14 10.86
N TYR A 144 -12.77 1.67 10.53
CA TYR A 144 -13.11 0.26 10.58
C TYR A 144 -12.84 -0.34 9.20
N ASP A 145 -12.04 -1.41 9.14
CA ASP A 145 -11.66 -2.05 7.88
C ASP A 145 -12.86 -2.57 7.08
N SER A 146 -13.97 -2.89 7.78
CA SER A 146 -15.24 -3.30 7.19
C SER A 146 -15.93 -2.25 6.33
N MET A 147 -15.54 -0.98 6.46
CA MET A 147 -16.15 0.13 5.71
C MET A 147 -15.19 0.76 4.72
N HIS A 148 -14.12 0.06 4.35
CA HIS A 148 -13.23 0.42 3.25
C HIS A 148 -13.67 -0.28 1.96
N PHE A 149 -13.79 0.49 0.88
CA PHE A 149 -14.15 -0.03 -0.42
C PHE A 149 -13.23 0.50 -1.51
N ARG A 150 -12.98 -0.32 -2.52
CA ARG A 150 -12.32 0.04 -3.77
C ARG A 150 -13.35 0.09 -4.88
N CYS A 151 -13.31 1.16 -5.65
CA CYS A 151 -14.29 1.47 -6.67
C CYS A 151 -13.61 1.57 -8.03
N PHE A 152 -14.21 0.97 -9.05
CA PHE A 152 -13.70 0.91 -10.41
C PHE A 152 -14.53 1.81 -11.30
N VAL A 153 -13.86 2.71 -12.01
CA VAL A 153 -14.49 3.61 -12.99
C VAL A 153 -14.00 3.18 -14.37
N VAL A 154 -14.95 2.93 -15.26
CA VAL A 154 -14.70 2.58 -16.66
C VAL A 154 -15.62 3.42 -17.54
N HIS A 155 -15.06 4.03 -18.60
CA HIS A 155 -15.82 4.92 -19.48
C HIS A 155 -16.58 6.05 -18.75
N GLY A 156 -16.00 6.56 -17.67
CA GLY A 156 -16.60 7.63 -16.86
C GLY A 156 -17.83 7.20 -16.06
N MET A 157 -18.03 5.90 -15.90
CA MET A 157 -19.10 5.30 -15.10
C MET A 157 -18.51 4.48 -13.96
N LEU A 158 -19.12 4.54 -12.78
CA LEU A 158 -18.82 3.62 -11.69
C LEU A 158 -19.35 2.24 -12.08
N THR A 159 -18.49 1.23 -12.16
CA THR A 159 -18.86 -0.10 -12.66
C THR A 159 -18.72 -1.20 -11.61
N GLY A 160 -17.84 -1.02 -10.62
CA GLY A 160 -17.60 -2.02 -9.59
C GLY A 160 -17.24 -1.41 -8.25
N ILE A 161 -17.66 -2.08 -7.16
CA ILE A 161 -17.30 -1.77 -5.78
C ILE A 161 -16.86 -3.07 -5.11
N SER A 162 -15.69 -3.09 -4.50
CA SER A 162 -15.14 -4.23 -3.77
C SER A 162 -14.88 -3.86 -2.32
N GLN A 163 -15.25 -4.74 -1.39
CA GLN A 163 -14.74 -4.71 -0.01
C GLN A 163 -13.20 -4.73 0.00
N ARG A 164 -12.56 -3.78 0.68
CA ARG A 164 -11.09 -3.65 0.65
C ARG A 164 -10.37 -4.70 1.48
N ASN A 165 -10.96 -5.10 2.62
CA ASN A 165 -10.44 -6.17 3.46
C ASN A 165 -11.00 -7.52 3.00
N CYS A 166 -10.38 -8.14 2.00
CA CYS A 166 -10.83 -9.44 1.47
C CYS A 166 -10.60 -10.61 2.45
N SER A 167 -9.81 -10.40 3.51
CA SER A 167 -9.48 -11.40 4.52
C SER A 167 -10.45 -11.42 5.71
N GLU A 168 -11.59 -10.74 5.64
CA GLU A 168 -12.54 -10.79 6.74
C GLU A 168 -13.97 -10.83 6.23
N PHE A 169 -14.77 -11.70 6.84
CA PHE A 169 -16.19 -11.78 6.58
C PHE A 169 -16.93 -10.91 7.59
N TYR A 170 -17.82 -10.04 7.10
CA TYR A 170 -18.64 -9.18 7.94
C TYR A 170 -20.12 -9.48 7.74
N ASP A 171 -20.77 -10.03 8.77
CA ASP A 171 -22.19 -10.44 8.73
C ASP A 171 -23.13 -9.32 8.23
N PHE A 172 -22.92 -8.10 8.73
CA PHE A 172 -23.80 -6.96 8.43
C PHE A 172 -23.73 -6.51 6.97
N LEU A 173 -22.62 -6.80 6.28
CA LEU A 173 -22.44 -6.51 4.85
C LEU A 173 -23.17 -7.51 3.95
N GLN A 174 -23.67 -8.63 4.48
CA GLN A 174 -24.42 -9.61 3.68
C GLN A 174 -25.87 -9.17 3.41
N SER A 175 -26.36 -8.17 4.13
CA SER A 175 -27.70 -7.64 3.92
C SER A 175 -27.76 -6.78 2.66
N GLU A 176 -28.65 -7.13 1.72
CA GLU A 176 -28.90 -6.36 0.50
C GLU A 176 -29.19 -4.88 0.82
N ALA A 177 -30.05 -4.61 1.81
CA ALA A 177 -30.36 -3.23 2.21
C ALA A 177 -29.13 -2.44 2.68
N THR A 178 -28.17 -3.09 3.36
CA THR A 178 -26.89 -2.47 3.74
C THR A 178 -26.05 -2.20 2.50
N GLN A 179 -25.92 -3.17 1.60
CA GLN A 179 -25.15 -3.02 0.35
C GLN A 179 -25.72 -1.90 -0.52
N ASP A 180 -27.03 -1.85 -0.71
CA ASP A 180 -27.74 -0.81 -1.46
C ASP A 180 -27.45 0.58 -0.86
N THR A 181 -27.58 0.71 0.46
CA THR A 181 -27.30 1.98 1.16
C THR A 181 -25.87 2.47 0.94
N ILE A 182 -24.89 1.56 0.98
CA ILE A 182 -23.47 1.88 0.77
C ILE A 182 -23.23 2.20 -0.72
N CYS A 183 -23.80 1.41 -1.63
CA CYS A 183 -23.71 1.59 -3.07
C CYS A 183 -24.24 2.97 -3.48
N ASP A 184 -25.42 3.35 -2.99
CA ASP A 184 -26.05 4.64 -3.25
C ASP A 184 -25.20 5.80 -2.73
N ALA A 185 -24.65 5.66 -1.52
CA ALA A 185 -23.78 6.68 -0.93
C ALA A 185 -22.51 6.89 -1.75
N ILE A 186 -21.85 5.81 -2.18
CA ILE A 186 -20.64 5.86 -3.00
C ILE A 186 -20.94 6.41 -4.39
N THR A 187 -22.03 5.96 -5.03
CA THR A 187 -22.48 6.43 -6.34
C THR A 187 -22.77 7.93 -6.30
N SER A 188 -23.51 8.38 -5.29
CA SER A 188 -23.80 9.81 -5.09
C SER A 188 -22.53 10.64 -4.88
N MET A 189 -21.55 10.13 -4.13
CA MET A 189 -20.27 10.82 -3.95
C MET A 189 -19.48 10.90 -5.27
N PHE A 190 -19.46 9.81 -6.05
CA PHE A 190 -18.82 9.77 -7.36
C PHE A 190 -19.45 10.78 -8.33
N GLU A 191 -20.77 10.77 -8.49
CA GLU A 191 -21.49 11.63 -9.44
C GLU A 191 -21.39 13.12 -9.09
N ASN A 192 -21.50 13.45 -7.80
CA ASN A 192 -21.51 14.84 -7.34
C ASN A 192 -20.11 15.45 -7.19
N HIS A 193 -19.05 14.64 -7.20
CA HIS A 193 -17.68 15.11 -6.94
C HIS A 193 -16.65 14.58 -7.94
N LEU A 194 -16.40 13.27 -7.99
CA LEU A 194 -15.30 12.71 -8.80
C LEU A 194 -15.54 12.91 -10.30
N LYS A 195 -16.76 12.64 -10.77
CA LYS A 195 -17.16 12.81 -12.17
C LYS A 195 -17.05 14.26 -12.66
N LEU A 196 -17.08 15.22 -11.73
CA LEU A 196 -16.97 16.65 -12.01
C LEU A 196 -15.54 17.19 -11.84
N CYS A 197 -14.57 16.39 -11.35
CA CYS A 197 -13.18 16.84 -11.25
C CYS A 197 -12.48 16.72 -12.61
N GLU A 198 -12.09 17.87 -13.18
CA GLU A 198 -11.42 17.95 -14.48
C GLU A 198 -10.09 17.17 -14.53
N VAL A 199 -9.38 17.03 -13.40
CA VAL A 199 -8.15 16.24 -13.32
C VAL A 199 -8.41 14.76 -13.64
N LEU A 200 -9.60 14.26 -13.29
CA LEU A 200 -10.07 12.90 -13.53
C LEU A 200 -10.93 12.80 -14.79
N SER A 201 -10.69 13.65 -15.79
CA SER A 201 -11.38 13.59 -17.08
C SER A 201 -11.12 12.29 -17.86
N GLU A 202 -10.13 11.49 -17.44
CA GLU A 202 -9.89 10.17 -18.03
C GLU A 202 -11.00 9.19 -17.65
N PRO A 203 -11.41 8.34 -18.60
CA PRO A 203 -12.56 7.47 -18.39
C PRO A 203 -12.32 6.35 -17.39
N ASN A 204 -11.05 5.96 -17.16
CA ASN A 204 -10.70 4.71 -16.50
C ASN A 204 -9.73 4.97 -15.34
N TYR A 205 -10.18 4.74 -14.11
CA TYR A 205 -9.36 4.83 -12.91
C TYR A 205 -9.99 4.04 -11.76
N VAL A 206 -9.25 3.89 -10.68
CA VAL A 206 -9.69 3.22 -9.46
C VAL A 206 -9.63 4.21 -8.31
N PHE A 207 -10.60 4.20 -7.40
CA PHE A 207 -10.55 5.04 -6.21
C PHE A 207 -10.95 4.27 -4.96
N ASP A 208 -10.34 4.62 -3.83
CA ASP A 208 -10.60 4.00 -2.53
C ASP A 208 -11.40 4.95 -1.64
N VAL A 209 -12.38 4.42 -0.93
CA VAL A 209 -13.26 5.20 -0.05
C VAL A 209 -13.43 4.56 1.32
N TYR A 210 -13.74 5.39 2.31
CA TYR A 210 -14.28 4.99 3.60
C TYR A 210 -15.72 5.50 3.74
N VAL A 211 -16.63 4.65 4.21
CA VAL A 211 -18.03 5.05 4.49
C VAL A 211 -18.26 5.06 5.99
N ASP A 212 -18.63 6.21 6.56
CA ASP A 212 -18.90 6.30 7.99
C ASP A 212 -20.31 5.81 8.36
N LYS A 213 -20.57 5.70 9.67
CA LYS A 213 -21.87 5.27 10.22
C LYS A 213 -23.08 6.13 9.84
N ASN A 214 -22.86 7.32 9.28
CA ASN A 214 -23.91 8.23 8.79
C ASN A 214 -23.97 8.22 7.25
N ASN A 215 -23.36 7.21 6.61
CA ASN A 215 -23.24 7.06 5.15
C ASN A 215 -22.50 8.21 4.48
N ARG A 216 -21.64 8.94 5.22
CA ARG A 216 -20.76 9.93 4.61
C ARG A 216 -19.56 9.21 4.03
N VAL A 217 -19.28 9.48 2.75
CA VAL A 217 -18.20 8.86 2.01
C VAL A 217 -16.98 9.78 2.01
N PHE A 218 -15.83 9.23 2.36
CA PHE A 218 -14.54 9.91 2.36
C PHE A 218 -13.62 9.27 1.33
N LEU A 219 -13.20 10.04 0.33
CA LEU A 219 -12.17 9.63 -0.62
C LEU A 219 -10.83 9.49 0.09
N LEU A 220 -10.24 8.30 -0.04
CA LEU A 220 -8.97 7.93 0.55
C LEU A 220 -7.84 7.99 -0.48
N ASP A 221 -8.07 7.47 -1.69
CA ASP A 221 -7.02 7.38 -2.70
C ASP A 221 -7.55 7.25 -4.13
N ILE A 222 -6.68 7.51 -5.11
CA ILE A 222 -6.93 7.29 -6.53
C ILE A 222 -5.73 6.55 -7.11
N ASN A 223 -6.00 5.52 -7.91
CA ASN A 223 -5.01 4.64 -8.54
C ASN A 223 -5.31 4.49 -10.04
N VAL A 224 -4.27 4.15 -10.79
CA VAL A 224 -4.41 3.89 -12.23
C VAL A 224 -5.23 2.62 -12.46
N PHE A 225 -6.03 2.62 -13.53
CA PHE A 225 -6.77 1.43 -13.95
C PHE A 225 -5.84 0.49 -14.71
N GLY A 226 -5.38 -0.57 -14.04
CA GLY A 226 -4.51 -1.58 -14.64
C GLY A 226 -3.95 -2.54 -13.58
N SER A 227 -3.32 -3.62 -14.04
CA SER A 227 -2.89 -4.77 -13.21
C SER A 227 -1.92 -4.45 -12.07
N VAL A 228 -1.31 -3.25 -12.08
CA VAL A 228 -0.49 -2.76 -10.96
C VAL A 228 -1.33 -2.45 -9.72
N THR A 229 -2.61 -2.16 -9.90
CA THR A 229 -3.57 -1.90 -8.82
C THR A 229 -4.23 -3.22 -8.44
N ASP A 230 -4.22 -3.57 -7.15
CA ASP A 230 -4.92 -4.76 -6.66
C ASP A 230 -6.43 -4.71 -6.96
N SER A 231 -6.96 -5.71 -7.68
CA SER A 231 -8.37 -5.80 -8.09
C SER A 231 -9.28 -6.40 -7.01
N LEU A 232 -8.73 -6.94 -5.93
CA LEU A 232 -9.44 -7.45 -4.76
C LEU A 232 -10.43 -8.58 -5.10
N LEU A 233 -11.74 -8.35 -4.96
CA LEU A 233 -12.79 -9.35 -5.26
C LEU A 233 -13.17 -9.38 -6.75
N PHE A 234 -12.41 -8.69 -7.59
CA PHE A 234 -12.53 -8.74 -9.05
C PHE A 234 -11.28 -9.35 -9.66
N GLU A 235 -11.44 -9.92 -10.85
CA GLU A 235 -10.34 -10.26 -11.73
C GLU A 235 -10.07 -9.13 -12.72
N TRP A 236 -8.81 -8.89 -13.09
CA TRP A 236 -8.50 -7.84 -14.05
C TRP A 236 -9.07 -8.14 -15.45
N ASP A 237 -9.14 -9.41 -15.84
CA ASP A 237 -9.68 -9.80 -17.13
C ASP A 237 -11.16 -9.41 -17.27
N GLU A 238 -11.99 -9.61 -16.24
CA GLU A 238 -13.40 -9.18 -16.28
C GLU A 238 -13.54 -7.66 -16.23
N LEU A 239 -12.63 -6.94 -15.57
CA LEU A 239 -12.64 -5.47 -15.57
C LEU A 239 -12.23 -4.93 -16.94
N PHE A 240 -11.34 -5.62 -17.66
CA PHE A 240 -10.97 -5.26 -19.04
C PHE A 240 -12.10 -5.55 -20.03
N GLU A 241 -12.89 -6.61 -19.84
CA GLU A 241 -14.08 -6.87 -20.65
C GLU A 241 -15.07 -5.69 -20.63
N LEU A 242 -15.13 -4.92 -19.53
CA LEU A 242 -15.98 -3.73 -19.43
C LEU A 242 -15.55 -2.58 -20.36
N LEU A 243 -14.31 -2.58 -20.86
CA LEU A 243 -13.83 -1.63 -21.86
C LEU A 243 -14.52 -1.88 -23.21
N ASP A 244 -14.82 -3.14 -23.55
CA ASP A 244 -15.50 -3.47 -24.80
C ASP A 244 -17.02 -3.60 -24.61
N GLN A 245 -17.45 -4.09 -23.44
CA GLN A 245 -18.84 -4.41 -23.11
C GLN A 245 -19.26 -3.72 -21.80
N PRO A 246 -19.58 -2.42 -21.84
CA PRO A 246 -19.96 -1.68 -20.65
C PRO A 246 -21.23 -2.24 -20.02
N LYS A 247 -21.24 -2.35 -18.70
CA LYS A 247 -22.42 -2.68 -17.89
C LYS A 247 -23.02 -1.40 -17.30
N GLU A 248 -24.35 -1.34 -17.22
CA GLU A 248 -25.07 -0.19 -16.66
C GLU A 248 -25.13 -0.24 -15.13
N ASN A 249 -25.17 -1.44 -14.53
CA ASN A 249 -25.28 -1.61 -13.09
C ASN A 249 -23.91 -1.71 -12.43
N VAL A 250 -23.80 -1.12 -11.23
CA VAL A 250 -22.62 -1.28 -10.36
C VAL A 250 -22.61 -2.69 -9.79
N ASP A 251 -21.54 -3.44 -10.03
CA ASP A 251 -21.30 -4.73 -9.38
C ASP A 251 -20.70 -4.50 -7.98
N PHE A 252 -21.46 -4.81 -6.91
CA PHE A 252 -21.00 -4.67 -5.53
C PHE A 252 -20.60 -6.04 -4.97
N ARG A 253 -19.33 -6.21 -4.62
CA ARG A 253 -18.80 -7.45 -4.06
C ARG A 253 -18.29 -7.28 -2.63
N VAL A 254 -18.74 -8.19 -1.78
CA VAL A 254 -18.27 -8.37 -0.40
C VAL A 254 -17.80 -9.81 -0.20
N VAL A 255 -17.00 -10.05 0.84
CA VAL A 255 -16.62 -11.41 1.22
C VAL A 255 -17.88 -12.14 1.70
N THR A 256 -18.20 -13.28 1.07
CA THR A 256 -19.45 -14.04 1.34
C THR A 256 -19.26 -15.25 2.25
N GLN A 257 -18.02 -15.65 2.52
CA GLN A 257 -17.72 -16.82 3.33
C GLN A 257 -16.60 -16.53 4.32
N THR A 258 -16.72 -17.09 5.53
CA THR A 258 -15.63 -17.11 6.50
C THR A 258 -14.57 -18.11 6.04
N GLN A 259 -13.32 -17.67 5.95
CA GLN A 259 -12.20 -18.59 5.72
C GLN A 259 -11.57 -18.96 7.07
N SER A 260 -11.13 -20.20 7.20
CA SER A 260 -10.52 -20.74 8.42
C SER A 260 -9.08 -20.26 8.62
N ALA A 261 -8.43 -19.77 7.57
CA ALA A 261 -7.09 -19.19 7.62
C ALA A 261 -7.00 -18.03 6.64
N TYR A 262 -6.35 -16.95 7.07
CA TYR A 262 -6.07 -15.78 6.24
C TYR A 262 -4.56 -15.60 6.13
N THR A 263 -4.07 -15.42 4.91
CA THR A 263 -2.69 -15.00 4.67
C THR A 263 -2.59 -13.49 4.86
N ASP A 264 -1.51 -13.02 5.50
CA ASP A 264 -1.24 -11.58 5.52
C ASP A 264 -0.91 -11.13 4.08
N PRO A 265 -1.70 -10.21 3.48
CA PRO A 265 -1.52 -9.82 2.09
C PRO A 265 -0.16 -9.14 1.83
N TYR A 266 0.52 -8.68 2.88
CA TYR A 266 1.84 -8.06 2.78
C TYR A 266 2.98 -8.99 3.24
N SER A 267 2.69 -10.26 3.52
CA SER A 267 3.69 -11.23 3.98
C SER A 267 4.85 -11.41 3.00
N GLN A 268 4.61 -11.29 1.70
CA GLN A 268 5.65 -11.39 0.67
C GLN A 268 6.75 -10.32 0.83
N TYR A 269 6.40 -9.12 1.31
CA TYR A 269 7.36 -8.03 1.57
C TYR A 269 8.18 -8.23 2.85
N ARG A 270 8.01 -9.36 3.55
CA ARG A 270 8.78 -9.72 4.74
C ARG A 270 9.81 -10.82 4.47
N VAL A 271 9.96 -11.23 3.21
CA VAL A 271 10.82 -12.34 2.80
C VAL A 271 11.87 -11.81 1.81
N PRO A 272 13.15 -12.25 1.89
CA PRO A 272 14.18 -11.83 0.95
C PRO A 272 13.79 -12.12 -0.52
N ILE A 273 14.04 -11.17 -1.42
CA ILE A 273 13.72 -11.31 -2.86
C ILE A 273 14.42 -12.54 -3.44
N ASP A 274 15.71 -12.74 -3.12
CA ASP A 274 16.47 -13.91 -3.58
C ASP A 274 15.78 -15.24 -3.21
N LEU A 275 15.14 -15.29 -2.04
CA LEU A 275 14.40 -16.48 -1.62
C LEU A 275 13.11 -16.64 -2.43
N ILE A 276 12.38 -15.55 -2.69
CA ILE A 276 11.16 -15.58 -3.52
C ILE A 276 11.50 -16.03 -4.94
N ASP A 277 12.53 -15.45 -5.55
CA ASP A 277 12.99 -15.80 -6.90
C ASP A 277 13.46 -17.25 -6.98
N HIS A 278 14.22 -17.69 -5.98
CA HIS A 278 14.63 -19.09 -5.88
C HIS A 278 13.42 -20.02 -5.74
N LEU A 279 12.41 -19.68 -4.93
CA LEU A 279 11.21 -20.50 -4.76
C LEU A 279 10.29 -20.48 -6.00
N ALA A 280 10.32 -19.41 -6.79
CA ALA A 280 9.54 -19.27 -8.02
C ALA A 280 10.10 -20.10 -9.19
N THR A 281 11.35 -20.58 -9.09
CA THR A 281 11.92 -21.50 -10.08
C THR A 281 11.42 -22.94 -9.90
N SER A 282 11.27 -23.67 -11.01
CA SER A 282 10.78 -25.05 -10.99
C SER A 282 11.71 -25.95 -10.16
N GLY A 283 11.20 -26.50 -9.05
CA GLY A 283 11.97 -27.34 -8.12
C GLY A 283 12.71 -26.57 -7.02
N GLY A 284 12.61 -25.23 -7.00
CA GLY A 284 13.31 -24.39 -6.04
C GLY A 284 12.90 -24.62 -4.58
N PHE A 285 11.64 -25.01 -4.34
CA PHE A 285 11.17 -25.39 -3.00
C PHE A 285 11.82 -26.71 -2.51
N ASP A 286 11.93 -27.72 -3.38
CA ASP A 286 12.54 -29.01 -3.04
C ASP A 286 14.04 -28.86 -2.76
N GLU A 287 14.72 -28.02 -3.53
CA GLU A 287 16.12 -27.67 -3.32
C GLU A 287 16.32 -26.93 -1.99
N PHE A 288 15.45 -25.97 -1.66
CA PHE A 288 15.47 -25.26 -0.39
C PHE A 288 15.28 -26.21 0.81
N ILE A 289 14.28 -27.09 0.78
CA ILE A 289 14.05 -28.06 1.86
C ILE A 289 15.23 -29.01 2.03
N ARG A 290 15.85 -29.43 0.92
CA ARG A 290 17.05 -30.27 0.94
C ARG A 290 18.24 -29.53 1.57
N GLN A 291 18.44 -28.26 1.25
CA GLN A 291 19.48 -27.42 1.84
C GLN A 291 19.27 -27.26 3.35
N VAL A 292 18.05 -26.94 3.78
CA VAL A 292 17.69 -26.83 5.22
C VAL A 292 17.95 -28.14 5.96
N ALA A 293 17.61 -29.28 5.36
CA ALA A 293 17.88 -30.59 5.95
C ALA A 293 19.40 -30.86 6.10
N GLN A 294 20.20 -30.46 5.12
CA GLN A 294 21.66 -30.59 5.18
C GLN A 294 22.29 -29.69 6.25
N ASP A 295 21.86 -28.44 6.35
CA ASP A 295 22.38 -27.48 7.32
C ASP A 295 22.03 -27.89 8.77
N ASN A 296 20.81 -28.37 8.99
CA ASN A 296 20.39 -28.91 10.28
C ASN A 296 21.17 -30.18 10.67
N ALA A 297 21.48 -31.05 9.70
CA ALA A 297 22.32 -32.22 9.94
C ALA A 297 23.78 -31.85 10.26
N ALA A 298 24.31 -30.79 9.64
CA ALA A 298 25.66 -30.30 9.88
C ALA A 298 25.85 -29.64 11.26
N HIS A 299 24.79 -29.05 11.83
CA HIS A 299 24.82 -28.44 13.17
C HIS A 299 24.62 -29.44 14.33
N GLY A 300 24.02 -30.60 14.09
CA GLY A 300 23.87 -31.66 15.09
C GLY A 300 25.16 -32.41 15.44
N SER A 301 26.24 -32.23 14.67
CA SER A 301 27.46 -33.06 14.76
C SER A 301 28.65 -32.38 15.47
N ARG A 302 28.46 -31.22 16.11
CA ARG A 302 29.56 -30.41 16.69
C ARG A 302 29.65 -30.38 18.24
N ASN A 303 28.84 -31.14 18.98
CA ASN A 303 28.78 -31.02 20.45
C ASN A 303 29.15 -32.27 21.28
N ASP A 304 29.65 -33.37 20.70
CA ASP A 304 29.86 -34.61 21.46
C ASP A 304 31.28 -35.19 21.41
N ASP A 305 32.33 -34.36 21.33
CA ASP A 305 33.70 -34.86 21.51
C ASP A 305 34.59 -33.82 22.22
N ASP A 306 34.41 -33.64 23.53
CA ASP A 306 35.49 -33.14 24.39
C ASP A 306 35.35 -33.65 25.84
N ASN A 307 36.32 -34.50 26.21
CA ASN A 307 36.67 -35.04 27.53
C ASN A 307 36.24 -36.48 27.83
N VAL A 308 37.21 -37.40 27.83
CA VAL A 308 37.91 -37.85 29.06
C VAL A 308 39.13 -38.69 28.64
N SER A 309 40.33 -38.15 28.85
CA SER A 309 41.54 -38.96 29.02
C SER A 309 42.25 -38.49 30.29
N THR A 310 41.92 -39.13 31.40
CA THR A 310 42.60 -38.98 32.69
C THR A 310 43.99 -39.62 32.62
N SER A 311 45.04 -38.80 32.61
CA SER A 311 46.40 -39.22 32.95
C SER A 311 46.69 -38.85 34.41
N SER A 312 46.70 -39.85 35.27
CA SER A 312 47.29 -39.82 36.61
C SER A 312 48.80 -39.65 36.50
N SER A 313 49.35 -38.62 37.15
CA SER A 313 50.78 -38.49 37.41
C SER A 313 51.01 -38.62 38.91
N ASP A 314 51.89 -39.57 39.24
CA ASP A 314 52.38 -39.88 40.56
C ASP A 314 53.18 -38.72 41.18
N VAL A 315 53.07 -38.61 42.50
CA VAL A 315 53.83 -37.72 43.37
C VAL A 315 55.06 -38.47 43.87
N GLU A 316 56.25 -37.95 43.56
CA GLU A 316 57.41 -37.86 44.48
C GLU A 316 58.34 -36.72 44.04
#